data_AF-A0A6B3G3J8-F1
#
_entry.id   AF-A0A6B3G3J8-F1
#
_cell.length_a   1.000
_cell.length_b   1.000
_cell.length_c   1.000
_cell.angle_alpha   90.00
_cell.angle_beta   90.00
_cell.angle_gamma   90.00
#
_symmetry.space_group_name_H-M   'P 1'
#
loop_
_entity.id
_entity.type
_entity.pdbx_description
1 polymer ?
#
loop_
_entity_poly.entity_id
_entity_poly.type
_entity_poly.pdbx_seq_one_letter_code
_entity_poly.pdbx_strand_id
1 'polypeptide(L)' 'MKVWHNSGKNTACFANAGVQDVDLPNAVKVSSGNNRIRFVVGGDIYTLDKWATKVDVEGQNKKLTRLRIF' A
#
# COMPACT_ATOMS: atom_id res chain seq x y z
N MET A 1 -0.31 -2.12 8.55
CA MET A 1 -0.06 -1.38 7.29
C MET A 1 -1.12 -0.33 7.11
N LYS A 2 -0.76 0.85 6.61
CA LYS A 2 -1.68 1.94 6.30
C LYS A 2 -1.44 2.45 4.89
N VAL A 3 -2.51 2.66 4.13
CA VAL A 3 -2.48 3.20 2.77
C VAL A 3 -3.24 4.52 2.76
N TRP A 4 -2.65 5.56 2.17
CA TRP A 4 -3.33 6.81 1.85
C TRP A 4 -3.70 6.77 0.37
N HIS A 5 -4.99 6.91 0.09
CA HIS A 5 -5.56 6.73 -1.26
C HIS A 5 -6.58 7.83 -1.55
N ASN A 6 -7.16 7.82 -2.74
CA ASN A 6 -8.02 8.91 -3.24
C ASN A 6 -7.27 10.26 -3.19
N SER A 7 -6.05 10.27 -3.72
CA SER A 7 -5.15 11.43 -3.69
C SER A 7 -4.86 11.95 -2.28
N GLY A 8 -4.75 11.02 -1.32
CA GLY A 8 -4.43 11.30 0.08
C GLY A 8 -5.62 11.70 0.97
N LYS A 9 -6.82 11.81 0.41
CA LYS A 9 -8.04 12.18 1.16
C LYS A 9 -8.53 11.08 2.09
N ASN A 10 -8.26 9.82 1.75
CA ASN A 10 -8.75 8.67 2.50
C ASN A 10 -7.58 7.82 2.99
N THR A 11 -7.83 7.08 4.09
CA THR A 11 -6.87 6.09 4.58
C THR A 11 -7.53 4.75 4.83
N ALA A 12 -6.86 3.68 4.40
CA ALA A 12 -7.22 2.31 4.69
C ALA A 12 -6.14 1.66 5.56
N CYS A 13 -6.55 0.95 6.61
CA CYS A 13 -5.65 0.26 7.53
C CYS A 13 -5.88 -1.25 7.43
N PHE A 14 -4.78 -2.00 7.35
CA PHE A 14 -4.77 -3.46 7.23
C PHE A 14 -3.86 -4.06 8.29
N ALA A 15 -4.26 -5.21 8.82
CA ALA A 15 -3.59 -5.96 9.87
C ALA A 15 -3.69 -7.46 9.60
N ASN A 16 -2.94 -8.24 10.39
CA ASN A 16 -2.81 -9.69 10.32
C ASN A 16 -2.13 -10.18 9.04
N ALA A 17 -1.46 -11.33 9.12
CA ALA A 17 -0.81 -11.94 7.97
C ALA A 17 -1.85 -12.45 6.97
N GLY A 18 -1.55 -12.32 5.67
CA GLY A 18 -2.47 -12.73 4.61
C GLY A 18 -2.26 -11.98 3.31
N VAL A 19 -3.02 -12.39 2.29
CA VAL A 19 -3.07 -11.75 0.97
C VAL A 19 -4.48 -11.25 0.75
N GLN A 20 -4.62 -10.02 0.26
CA GLN A 20 -5.90 -9.42 -0.04
C GLN A 20 -5.84 -8.64 -1.35
N ASP A 21 -6.82 -8.87 -2.20
CA ASP A 21 -7.12 -8.01 -3.34
C ASP A 21 -7.95 -6.81 -2.88
N VAL A 22 -7.58 -5.62 -3.32
CA VAL A 22 -8.19 -4.36 -2.90
C VAL A 22 -8.37 -3.43 -4.08
N ASP A 23 -9.27 -2.47 -3.95
CA ASP A 23 -9.46 -1.40 -4.93
C ASP A 23 -9.21 -0.05 -4.26
N LEU A 24 -7.93 0.34 -4.19
CA LEU A 24 -7.51 1.62 -3.60
C LEU A 24 -6.95 2.54 -4.70
N PRO A 25 -7.80 3.36 -5.33
CA PRO A 25 -7.37 4.25 -6.39
C PRO A 25 -6.49 5.37 -5.87
N ASN A 26 -5.57 5.85 -6.71
CA ASN A 26 -4.71 7.00 -6.43
C ASN A 26 -3.97 6.87 -5.09
N ALA A 27 -3.28 5.74 -4.90
CA ALA A 27 -2.50 5.48 -3.71
C ALA A 27 -1.25 6.37 -3.70
N VAL A 28 -1.12 7.24 -2.71
CA VAL A 28 -0.03 8.24 -2.64
C VAL A 28 1.02 7.90 -1.58
N LYS A 29 0.66 7.06 -0.61
CA LYS A 29 1.54 6.64 0.47
C LYS A 29 1.15 5.27 0.98
N VAL A 30 2.15 4.44 1.26
CA VAL A 30 2.00 3.15 1.93
C VAL A 30 3.00 3.07 3.07
N SER A 31 2.53 2.76 4.27
CA SER A 31 3.36 2.52 5.45
C SER A 31 3.16 1.11 5.96
N SER A 32 4.26 0.41 6.23
CA SER A 32 4.21 -1.00 6.62
C SER A 32 3.82 -1.19 8.09
N GLY A 33 4.16 -0.24 8.97
CA GLY A 33 4.05 -0.40 10.42
C GLY A 33 4.96 -1.54 10.89
N ASN A 34 4.59 -2.27 11.94
CA ASN A 34 5.41 -3.39 12.46
C ASN A 34 5.36 -4.68 11.61
N ASN A 35 5.09 -4.58 10.31
CA ASN A 35 4.97 -5.73 9.43
C ASN A 35 5.94 -5.61 8.25
N ARG A 36 6.42 -6.74 7.74
CA ARG A 36 6.95 -6.79 6.39
C ARG A 36 5.77 -6.93 5.43
N ILE A 37 5.76 -6.17 4.34
CA ILE A 37 4.65 -6.17 3.38
C ILE A 37 5.14 -6.23 1.95
N ARG A 38 4.27 -6.72 1.06
CA ARG A 38 4.40 -6.60 -0.39
C ARG A 38 3.08 -6.06 -0.95
N PHE A 39 3.14 -5.16 -1.92
CA PHE A 39 1.94 -4.63 -2.56
C PHE A 39 2.17 -4.35 -4.03
N VAL A 40 1.06 -4.28 -4.79
CA VAL A 40 1.04 -4.02 -6.22
C VAL A 40 0.34 -2.69 -6.49
N VAL A 41 1.04 -1.75 -7.14
CA VAL A 41 0.50 -0.43 -7.49
C VAL A 41 0.83 -0.12 -8.94
N GLY A 42 -0.20 0.13 -9.76
CA GLY A 42 -0.02 0.41 -11.19
C GLY A 42 0.63 -0.71 -11.99
N GLY A 43 0.58 -1.96 -11.50
CA GLY A 43 1.25 -3.12 -12.07
C GLY A 43 2.63 -3.41 -11.47
N ASP A 44 3.23 -2.43 -10.80
CA ASP A 44 4.55 -2.56 -10.17
C ASP A 44 4.44 -3.21 -8.79
N ILE A 45 5.43 -4.05 -8.45
CA ILE A 45 5.48 -4.77 -7.18
C ILE A 45 6.53 -4.12 -6.28
N TYR A 46 6.11 -3.73 -5.08
CA TYR A 46 6.99 -3.17 -4.06
C TYR A 46 6.98 -4.05 -2.82
N THR A 47 8.14 -4.14 -2.16
CA THR A 47 8.28 -4.79 -0.85
C THR A 47 8.82 -3.76 0.13
N LEU A 48 8.23 -3.69 1.31
CA LEU A 48 8.67 -2.83 2.41
C LEU A 48 8.93 -3.68 3.64
N ASP A 49 10.07 -3.45 4.28
CA ASP A 49 10.37 -4.01 5.59
C ASP A 49 9.60 -3.29 6.70
N LYS A 50 9.74 -3.78 7.94
CA LYS A 50 9.08 -3.20 9.10
C LYS A 50 9.46 -1.73 9.26
N TRP A 51 8.49 -0.92 9.64
CA TRP A 51 8.58 0.52 9.89
C TRP A 51 8.98 1.37 8.68
N ALA A 52 9.00 0.79 7.48
CA ALA A 52 9.26 1.50 6.25
C ALA A 52 8.00 2.20 5.70
N THR A 53 8.23 3.24 4.91
CA THR A 53 7.19 4.01 4.25
C THR A 53 7.61 4.32 2.81
N LYS A 54 6.75 4.02 1.85
CA LYS A 54 6.86 4.49 0.46
C LYS A 54 5.92 5.67 0.29
N VAL A 55 6.49 6.84 0.03
CA VAL A 55 5.78 8.05 -0.39
C VAL A 55 5.89 8.14 -1.91
N ASP A 56 4.90 8.77 -2.54
CA ASP A 56 4.83 8.98 -3.99
C ASP A 56 5.01 7.64 -4.70
N VAL A 57 3.96 6.82 -4.64
CA VAL A 57 3.93 5.55 -5.39
C VAL A 57 3.79 5.90 -6.88
N GLU A 58 4.90 6.38 -7.44
CA GLU A 58 5.17 6.84 -8.80
C GLU A 58 4.00 7.48 -9.54
N GLY A 59 3.79 8.77 -9.28
CA GLY A 59 2.91 9.58 -10.11
C GLY A 59 1.46 9.40 -9.69
N GLN A 60 0.84 10.52 -9.37
CA GLN A 60 -0.57 10.61 -9.03
C GLN A 60 -1.41 9.76 -10.00
N ASN A 61 -2.27 8.90 -9.44
CA ASN A 61 -3.26 8.04 -10.12
C ASN A 61 -2.95 6.56 -10.30
N LYS A 62 -1.85 6.02 -9.77
CA LYS A 62 -1.69 4.55 -9.72
C LYS A 62 -2.62 3.93 -8.66
N LYS A 63 -3.34 2.87 -9.05
CA LYS A 63 -4.23 2.08 -8.17
C LYS A 63 -3.44 0.99 -7.46
N LEU A 64 -3.66 0.81 -6.15
CA LEU A 64 -3.20 -0.37 -5.40
C LEU A 64 -4.24 -1.48 -5.55
N THR A 65 -3.82 -2.63 -6.10
CA THR A 65 -4.72 -3.74 -6.46
C THR A 65 -4.57 -4.97 -5.58
N ARG A 66 -3.40 -5.16 -4.96
CA ARG A 66 -3.13 -6.30 -4.10
C ARG A 66 -2.14 -5.93 -3.01
N LEU A 67 -2.34 -6.48 -1.82
CA LEU A 67 -1.40 -6.40 -0.71
C LEU A 67 -1.20 -7.77 -0.05
N ARG A 68 -0.02 -7.96 0.53
CA ARG A 68 0.35 -9.08 1.36
C ARG A 68 1.05 -8.58 2.60
N ILE A 69 0.61 -9.06 3.76
CA ILE A 69 1.27 -8.90 5.05
C ILE A 69 1.89 -10.27 5.38
N PHE A 70 3.19 -10.27 5.70
CA PHE A 70 3.92 -11.46 6.12
C PHE A 70 3.88 -11.63 7.63
#